data_AF-A0A2D8MZY6-F1
#
_entry.id   AF-A0A2D8MZY6-F1
#
_cell.length_a   1.000
_cell.length_b   1.000
_cell.length_c   1.000
_cell.angle_alpha   90.00
_cell.angle_beta   90.00
_cell.angle_gamma   90.00
#
_symmetry.space_group_name_H-M   'P 1'
#
loop_
_entity.id
_entity.type
_entity.pdbx_description
1 polymer ?
#
loop_
_entity_poly.entity_id
_entity_poly.type
_entity_poly.pdbx_seq_one_letter_code
_entity_poly.pdbx_strand_id
1 'polypeptide(L)'
;MKKDIQPEGPAVAVTEKEPLPERKPVETPSGKPGESVKAAPPPPETVKTPEPAKTPATPPEGVDEKKLLDTLKNRMILFGRAFESGNLDEIKKFLIVDDDLKAILTGGGYNILGVSLEAQNEEAVTQTLKAIRDAKFEYEFVPGKMTYTPNNSIFKKKVPTMSQSKMLFRIDGTPVPFIFYIKQLVWFGENWKVFNAGI
;
A
#
# COMPACT_ATOMS: atom_id res chain seq x y z
N MET A 1 63.87 15.44 -8.90
CA MET A 1 64.10 16.11 -10.20
C MET A 1 63.25 15.38 -11.23
N LYS A 2 62.35 16.04 -11.97
CA LYS A 2 62.60 16.67 -13.29
C LYS A 2 63.14 15.63 -14.30
N LYS A 3 62.57 15.45 -15.50
CA LYS A 3 61.72 16.38 -16.28
C LYS A 3 60.89 15.67 -17.37
N ASP A 4 59.94 16.44 -17.89
CA ASP A 4 59.05 16.24 -19.04
C ASP A 4 59.77 15.92 -20.37
N ILE A 5 59.02 15.44 -21.38
CA ILE A 5 58.76 16.13 -22.68
C ILE A 5 58.04 15.18 -23.66
N GLN A 6 56.90 15.63 -24.22
CA GLN A 6 56.24 15.07 -25.42
C GLN A 6 56.91 15.62 -26.71
N PRO A 7 56.51 15.14 -27.90
CA PRO A 7 56.38 16.03 -29.04
C PRO A 7 54.93 16.20 -29.51
N GLU A 8 54.59 17.45 -29.86
CA GLU A 8 53.39 17.92 -30.58
C GLU A 8 53.24 17.17 -31.93
N GLY A 9 52.07 16.96 -32.54
CA GLY A 9 50.92 17.85 -32.81
C GLY A 9 50.74 17.96 -34.34
N PRO A 10 49.79 18.74 -34.91
CA PRO A 10 48.56 19.38 -34.39
C PRO A 10 47.30 18.64 -34.97
N ALA A 11 46.06 19.14 -35.16
CA ALA A 11 45.40 20.44 -34.96
C ALA A 11 43.86 20.31 -34.74
N VAL A 12 43.27 21.23 -33.95
CA VAL A 12 42.09 22.11 -34.21
C VAL A 12 40.85 21.52 -34.95
N ALA A 13 39.59 21.64 -34.49
CA ALA A 13 38.96 22.82 -33.87
C ALA A 13 38.02 22.56 -32.67
N VAL A 14 37.87 23.62 -31.87
CA VAL A 14 37.11 23.74 -30.60
C VAL A 14 35.97 24.75 -30.81
N THR A 15 34.90 24.74 -30.01
CA THR A 15 34.45 25.88 -29.17
C THR A 15 33.09 25.64 -28.51
N GLU A 16 33.11 25.63 -27.17
CA GLU A 16 31.99 25.86 -26.26
C GLU A 16 32.02 27.35 -25.84
N LYS A 17 30.86 28.02 -25.68
CA LYS A 17 30.57 29.04 -24.63
C LYS A 17 29.24 29.78 -24.76
N GLU A 18 28.53 29.86 -23.64
CA GLU A 18 27.63 30.97 -23.23
C GLU A 18 28.48 32.20 -22.77
N PRO A 19 27.96 33.46 -22.64
CA PRO A 19 26.79 33.79 -21.79
C PRO A 19 25.92 35.03 -22.20
N LEU A 20 24.97 35.40 -21.31
CA LEU A 20 24.03 36.55 -21.36
C LEU A 20 24.66 37.95 -21.55
N PRO A 21 23.85 38.96 -21.96
CA PRO A 21 23.51 40.05 -21.01
C PRO A 21 22.05 40.56 -21.03
N GLU A 22 21.62 41.20 -19.93
CA GLU A 22 20.39 42.01 -19.83
C GLU A 22 20.48 43.38 -20.53
N ARG A 23 19.34 43.88 -21.07
CA ARG A 23 18.76 45.22 -20.82
C ARG A 23 17.52 45.53 -21.69
N LYS A 24 16.51 46.18 -21.08
CA LYS A 24 15.46 47.01 -21.74
C LYS A 24 15.99 48.47 -21.87
N PRO A 25 15.50 49.36 -22.77
CA PRO A 25 14.07 49.67 -22.96
C PRO A 25 13.55 50.08 -24.38
N VAL A 26 12.21 50.04 -24.50
CA VAL A 26 11.26 50.93 -25.24
C VAL A 26 11.73 51.73 -26.48
N GLU A 27 11.12 51.48 -27.65
CA GLU A 27 10.15 52.41 -28.30
C GLU A 27 9.38 51.76 -29.47
N THR A 28 8.11 52.17 -29.66
CA THR A 28 7.23 51.76 -30.77
C THR A 28 7.41 52.64 -32.01
N PRO A 29 7.08 52.13 -33.20
CA PRO A 29 6.23 52.92 -34.09
C PRO A 29 4.92 52.21 -34.44
N SER A 30 3.88 53.04 -34.51
CA SER A 30 2.49 52.68 -34.80
C SER A 30 2.31 52.02 -36.17
N GLY A 31 1.51 50.93 -36.22
CA GLY A 31 1.16 50.23 -37.45
C GLY A 31 -0.12 49.40 -37.31
N LYS A 32 -1.28 50.01 -37.58
CA LYS A 32 -2.48 49.30 -38.04
C LYS A 32 -2.27 48.88 -39.52
N PRO A 33 -3.03 47.91 -40.10
CA PRO A 33 -4.28 47.33 -39.61
C PRO A 33 -4.43 45.79 -39.66
N GLY A 34 -5.27 45.26 -38.78
CA GLY A 34 -6.24 44.19 -39.06
C GLY A 34 -5.76 42.80 -39.49
N GLU A 35 -5.90 41.82 -38.58
CA GLU A 35 -6.21 40.44 -38.97
C GLU A 35 -7.10 39.76 -37.92
N SER A 36 -7.86 38.74 -38.34
CA SER A 36 -8.92 38.12 -37.56
C SER A 36 -8.40 37.32 -36.37
N VAL A 37 -8.76 37.73 -35.14
CA VAL A 37 -8.49 36.94 -33.94
C VAL A 37 -9.29 35.63 -34.00
N LYS A 38 -8.63 34.52 -34.33
CA LYS A 38 -9.14 33.18 -34.03
C LYS A 38 -9.35 33.10 -32.53
N ALA A 39 -10.59 32.91 -32.09
CA ALA A 39 -10.89 32.66 -30.68
C ALA A 39 -10.10 31.43 -30.22
N ALA A 40 -9.44 31.54 -29.06
CA ALA A 40 -8.82 30.40 -28.43
C ALA A 40 -9.90 29.34 -28.11
N PRO A 41 -9.60 28.04 -28.23
CA PRO A 41 -10.54 27.02 -27.80
C PRO A 41 -10.84 27.19 -26.30
N PRO A 42 -12.06 26.88 -25.84
CA PRO A 42 -12.36 26.92 -24.42
C PRO A 42 -11.42 25.97 -23.66
N PRO A 43 -11.05 26.29 -22.41
CA PRO A 43 -10.29 25.35 -21.60
C PRO A 43 -11.08 24.04 -21.47
N PRO A 44 -10.41 22.87 -21.50
CA PRO A 44 -11.09 21.60 -21.35
C PRO A 44 -11.85 21.59 -20.02
N GLU A 45 -13.12 21.17 -20.06
CA GLU A 45 -13.92 21.02 -18.84
C GLU A 45 -13.15 20.17 -17.83
N THR A 46 -13.07 20.67 -16.59
CA THR A 46 -12.48 19.91 -15.49
C THR A 46 -13.31 18.66 -15.26
N VAL A 47 -12.85 17.54 -15.81
CA VAL A 47 -13.39 16.21 -15.55
C VAL A 47 -13.44 16.04 -14.04
N LYS A 48 -14.65 16.08 -13.47
CA LYS A 48 -14.85 15.83 -12.05
C LYS A 48 -14.45 14.38 -11.79
N THR A 49 -13.26 14.18 -11.25
CA THR A 49 -12.86 12.92 -10.63
C THR A 49 -13.99 12.48 -9.71
N PRO A 50 -14.55 11.27 -9.86
CA PRO A 50 -15.61 10.82 -8.99
C PRO A 50 -15.12 10.87 -7.53
N GLU A 51 -15.81 11.64 -6.67
CA GLU A 51 -15.48 11.67 -5.26
C GLU A 51 -15.62 10.23 -4.72
N PRO A 52 -14.57 9.65 -4.09
CA PRO A 52 -14.61 8.25 -3.68
C PRO A 52 -15.77 8.05 -2.72
N ALA A 53 -16.69 7.15 -3.08
CA ALA A 53 -17.96 6.98 -2.39
C ALA A 53 -17.74 6.73 -0.89
N LYS A 54 -18.09 7.73 -0.07
CA LYS A 54 -18.04 7.68 1.40
C LYS A 54 -19.08 6.66 1.89
N THR A 55 -18.70 5.39 1.83
CA THR A 55 -19.51 4.29 2.35
C THR A 55 -19.59 4.47 3.87
N PRO A 56 -20.79 4.59 4.47
CA PRO A 56 -20.91 4.75 5.91
C PRO A 56 -20.28 3.55 6.62
N ALA A 57 -19.38 3.83 7.56
CA ALA A 57 -18.83 2.82 8.46
C ALA A 57 -19.84 2.30 9.49
N THR A 58 -21.13 2.63 9.33
CA THR A 58 -22.22 2.14 10.17
C THR A 58 -22.24 0.60 10.14
N PRO A 59 -22.21 -0.07 11.30
CA PRO A 59 -22.37 -1.52 11.37
C PRO A 59 -23.66 -1.99 10.68
N PRO A 60 -23.69 -3.21 10.11
CA PRO A 60 -24.95 -3.90 9.88
C PRO A 60 -25.77 -3.93 11.18
N GLU A 61 -27.10 -3.82 11.07
CA GLU A 61 -27.97 -3.84 12.25
C GLU A 61 -27.72 -5.11 13.09
N GLY A 62 -27.61 -4.94 14.41
CA GLY A 62 -27.31 -6.01 15.36
C GLY A 62 -25.82 -6.35 15.56
N VAL A 63 -24.89 -5.65 14.91
CA VAL A 63 -23.44 -5.86 15.12
C VAL A 63 -22.90 -4.99 16.25
N ASP A 64 -22.53 -5.62 17.37
CA ASP A 64 -21.78 -4.99 18.47
C ASP A 64 -20.30 -4.82 18.09
N GLU A 65 -19.90 -3.59 17.76
CA GLU A 65 -18.53 -3.25 17.39
C GLU A 65 -17.53 -3.48 18.54
N LYS A 66 -17.92 -3.27 19.79
CA LYS A 66 -17.03 -3.51 20.95
C LYS A 66 -16.74 -5.00 21.07
N LYS A 67 -17.76 -5.84 20.96
CA LYS A 67 -17.61 -7.30 20.93
C LYS A 67 -16.74 -7.76 19.76
N LEU A 68 -16.87 -7.17 18.57
CA LEU A 68 -16.01 -7.44 17.41
C LEU A 68 -14.54 -7.05 17.65
N LEU A 69 -14.29 -5.93 18.32
CA LEU A 69 -12.93 -5.49 18.66
C LEU A 69 -12.30 -6.38 19.73
N ASP A 70 -13.06 -6.85 20.71
CA ASP A 70 -12.56 -7.74 21.75
C ASP A 70 -12.31 -9.17 21.21
N THR A 71 -13.17 -9.69 20.31
CA THR A 71 -12.86 -10.94 19.59
C THR A 71 -11.65 -10.80 18.66
N LEU A 72 -11.44 -9.64 18.05
CA LEU A 72 -10.24 -9.38 17.24
C LEU A 72 -8.96 -9.42 18.07
N LYS A 73 -8.91 -8.69 19.20
CA LYS A 73 -7.75 -8.68 20.10
C LYS A 73 -7.39 -10.10 20.55
N ASN A 74 -8.38 -10.87 21.01
CA ASN A 74 -8.17 -12.25 21.42
C ASN A 74 -7.64 -13.13 20.27
N ARG A 75 -8.18 -12.97 19.05
CA ARG A 75 -7.71 -13.69 17.86
C ARG A 75 -6.27 -13.32 17.49
N MET A 76 -5.88 -12.05 17.62
CA MET A 76 -4.53 -11.58 17.28
C MET A 76 -3.49 -11.96 18.35
N ILE A 77 -3.88 -12.09 19.62
CA ILE A 77 -3.04 -12.73 20.66
C ILE A 77 -2.75 -14.18 20.27
N LEU A 78 -3.76 -14.96 19.88
CA LEU A 78 -3.58 -16.33 19.43
C LEU A 78 -2.74 -16.43 18.14
N PHE A 79 -2.85 -15.45 17.24
CA PHE A 79 -2.00 -15.35 16.05
C PHE A 79 -0.53 -15.10 16.41
N GLY A 80 -0.25 -14.21 17.36
CA GLY A 80 1.09 -14.02 17.91
C GLY A 80 1.69 -15.28 18.52
N ARG A 81 0.90 -16.04 19.29
CA ARG A 81 1.29 -17.36 19.82
C ARG A 81 1.58 -18.40 18.74
N ALA A 82 0.88 -18.34 17.61
CA ALA A 82 1.17 -19.23 16.49
C ALA A 82 2.59 -19.01 15.95
N PHE A 83 3.08 -17.76 15.93
CA PHE A 83 4.48 -17.48 15.61
C PHE A 83 5.47 -18.02 16.65
N GLU A 84 5.14 -18.02 17.95
CA GLU A 84 6.00 -18.62 19.00
C GLU A 84 6.23 -20.12 18.76
N SER A 85 5.27 -20.81 18.14
CA SER A 85 5.40 -22.24 17.81
C SER A 85 6.40 -22.53 16.69
N GLY A 86 6.79 -21.53 15.90
CA GLY A 86 7.58 -21.69 14.67
C GLY A 86 6.89 -22.48 13.54
N ASN A 87 5.66 -22.97 13.75
CA ASN A 87 4.97 -23.86 12.81
C ASN A 87 4.09 -23.07 11.83
N LEU A 88 4.45 -23.13 10.55
CA LEU A 88 3.72 -22.49 9.46
C LEU A 88 2.24 -22.93 9.40
N ASP A 89 1.93 -24.20 9.64
CA ASP A 89 0.56 -24.73 9.55
C ASP A 89 -0.34 -24.23 10.68
N GLU A 90 0.22 -23.96 11.87
CA GLU A 90 -0.52 -23.31 12.96
C GLU A 90 -0.85 -21.85 12.62
N ILE A 91 0.08 -21.14 11.98
CA ILE A 91 -0.10 -19.74 11.58
C ILE A 91 -1.09 -19.63 10.41
N LYS A 92 -1.05 -20.58 9.45
CA LYS A 92 -1.97 -20.64 8.31
C LYS A 92 -3.45 -20.69 8.73
N LYS A 93 -3.78 -21.26 9.91
CA LYS A 93 -5.15 -21.27 10.48
C LYS A 93 -5.75 -19.87 10.75
N PHE A 94 -4.92 -18.82 10.75
CA PHE A 94 -5.33 -17.42 10.92
C PHE A 94 -5.44 -16.65 9.61
N LEU A 95 -4.92 -17.20 8.51
CA LEU A 95 -4.98 -16.61 7.19
C LEU A 95 -6.31 -16.95 6.51
N ILE A 96 -6.67 -16.16 5.50
CA ILE A 96 -7.69 -16.54 4.52
C ILE A 96 -7.10 -17.62 3.59
N VAL A 97 -7.83 -18.71 3.39
CA VAL A 97 -7.47 -19.75 2.39
C VAL A 97 -8.47 -19.74 1.23
N ASP A 98 -8.13 -20.44 0.15
CA ASP A 98 -8.90 -20.52 -1.09
C ASP A 98 -10.39 -20.84 -0.88
N ASP A 99 -10.72 -21.77 0.02
CA ASP A 99 -12.11 -22.11 0.35
C ASP A 99 -12.87 -20.97 1.06
N ASP A 100 -12.20 -20.19 1.93
CA ASP A 100 -12.82 -18.98 2.51
C ASP A 100 -13.04 -17.93 1.42
N LEU A 101 -12.08 -17.76 0.50
CA LEU A 101 -12.17 -16.81 -0.62
C LEU A 101 -13.35 -17.16 -1.52
N LYS A 102 -13.50 -18.43 -1.91
CA LYS A 102 -14.67 -18.97 -2.63
C LYS A 102 -15.97 -18.80 -1.85
N ALA A 103 -15.94 -18.90 -0.52
CA ALA A 103 -17.11 -18.73 0.32
C ALA A 103 -17.55 -17.25 0.44
N ILE A 104 -16.60 -16.32 0.56
CA ILE A 104 -16.87 -14.90 0.87
C ILE A 104 -16.93 -13.97 -0.34
N LEU A 105 -16.24 -14.30 -1.45
CA LEU A 105 -16.18 -13.48 -2.67
C LEU A 105 -17.18 -13.94 -3.74
N THR A 106 -17.70 -13.01 -4.53
CA THR A 106 -18.44 -13.34 -5.76
C THR A 106 -17.50 -14.00 -6.78
N GLY A 107 -18.01 -14.71 -7.79
CA GLY A 107 -17.15 -15.36 -8.79
C GLY A 107 -16.19 -14.38 -9.50
N GLY A 108 -16.68 -13.20 -9.87
CA GLY A 108 -15.84 -12.12 -10.39
C GLY A 108 -14.84 -11.58 -9.35
N GLY A 109 -15.26 -11.47 -8.08
CA GLY A 109 -14.40 -11.06 -6.98
C GLY A 109 -13.24 -12.02 -6.70
N TYR A 110 -13.53 -13.32 -6.74
CA TYR A 110 -12.53 -14.38 -6.61
C TYR A 110 -11.53 -14.36 -7.79
N ASN A 111 -11.99 -14.14 -9.02
CA ASN A 111 -11.10 -14.03 -10.18
C ASN A 111 -10.17 -12.80 -10.11
N ILE A 112 -10.57 -11.73 -9.41
CA ILE A 112 -9.77 -10.50 -9.25
C ILE A 112 -8.79 -10.61 -8.07
N LEU A 113 -9.22 -11.17 -6.94
CA LEU A 113 -8.42 -11.20 -5.69
C LEU A 113 -7.85 -12.57 -5.34
N GLY A 114 -8.59 -13.64 -5.57
CA GLY A 114 -8.30 -14.96 -5.00
C GLY A 114 -7.00 -15.59 -5.52
N VAL A 115 -6.69 -15.38 -6.81
CA VAL A 115 -5.63 -16.07 -7.56
C VAL A 115 -4.21 -15.92 -6.97
N SER A 116 -3.96 -14.96 -6.07
CA SER A 116 -2.63 -14.77 -5.46
C SER A 116 -2.63 -14.44 -3.95
N LEU A 117 -3.78 -14.31 -3.29
CA LEU A 117 -3.83 -13.88 -1.88
C LEU A 117 -3.23 -14.91 -0.92
N GLU A 118 -3.51 -16.21 -1.11
CA GLU A 118 -2.98 -17.26 -0.24
C GLU A 118 -1.45 -17.33 -0.30
N ALA A 119 -0.88 -17.29 -1.52
CA ALA A 119 0.57 -17.27 -1.74
C ALA A 119 1.24 -16.02 -1.14
N GLN A 120 0.66 -14.82 -1.31
CA GLN A 120 1.16 -13.59 -0.69
C GLN A 120 1.15 -13.66 0.84
N ASN A 121 0.10 -14.23 1.43
CA ASN A 121 -0.01 -14.39 2.88
C ASN A 121 1.00 -15.42 3.41
N GLU A 122 1.19 -16.54 2.70
CA GLU A 122 2.20 -17.55 3.02
C GLU A 122 3.63 -17.01 2.92
N GLU A 123 3.94 -16.22 1.88
CA GLU A 123 5.24 -15.57 1.73
C GLU A 123 5.50 -14.61 2.91
N ALA A 124 4.55 -13.75 3.27
CA ALA A 124 4.68 -12.82 4.38
C ALA A 124 4.89 -13.55 5.73
N VAL A 125 4.17 -14.65 5.97
CA VAL A 125 4.39 -15.47 7.19
C VAL A 125 5.77 -16.13 7.16
N THR A 126 6.17 -16.70 6.01
CA THR A 126 7.45 -17.40 5.85
C THR A 126 8.65 -16.47 6.04
N GLN A 127 8.59 -15.26 5.47
CA GLN A 127 9.62 -14.24 5.65
C GLN A 127 9.67 -13.73 7.12
N THR A 128 8.51 -13.59 7.77
CA THR A 128 8.42 -13.21 9.20
C THR A 128 9.03 -14.27 10.10
N LEU A 129 8.67 -15.55 9.89
CA LEU A 129 9.25 -16.70 10.59
C LEU A 129 10.78 -16.74 10.44
N LYS A 130 11.31 -16.43 9.24
CA LYS A 130 12.76 -16.33 9.02
C LYS A 130 13.41 -15.18 9.79
N ALA A 131 12.72 -14.05 9.94
CA ALA A 131 13.24 -12.86 10.61
C ALA A 131 13.25 -12.97 12.15
N ILE A 132 12.25 -13.65 12.74
CA ILE A 132 12.15 -13.88 14.19
C ILE A 132 12.74 -15.23 14.64
N ARG A 133 13.33 -15.99 13.71
CA ARG A 133 13.73 -17.39 13.89
C ARG A 133 14.71 -17.56 15.06
N ASP A 134 14.47 -18.58 15.88
CA ASP A 134 15.32 -19.00 17.01
C ASP A 134 15.58 -17.89 18.06
N ALA A 135 14.87 -16.76 17.97
CA ALA A 135 15.00 -15.62 18.86
C ALA A 135 13.84 -15.57 19.86
N LYS A 136 14.12 -15.05 21.07
CA LYS A 136 13.08 -14.70 22.03
C LYS A 136 12.45 -13.38 21.61
N PHE A 137 11.11 -13.33 21.55
CA PHE A 137 10.39 -12.12 21.20
C PHE A 137 9.09 -11.95 22.00
N GLU A 138 8.61 -10.71 22.07
CA GLU A 138 7.24 -10.38 22.49
C GLU A 138 6.44 -9.92 21.27
N TYR A 139 5.11 -10.09 21.28
CA TYR A 139 4.23 -9.61 20.21
C TYR A 139 3.16 -8.63 20.72
N GLU A 140 2.88 -7.60 19.93
CA GLU A 140 1.79 -6.65 20.18
C GLU A 140 0.93 -6.49 18.92
N PHE A 141 -0.39 -6.55 19.09
CA PHE A 141 -1.34 -6.22 18.03
C PHE A 141 -1.72 -4.73 18.09
N VAL A 142 -1.42 -4.01 17.01
CA VAL A 142 -1.87 -2.63 16.81
C VAL A 142 -3.09 -2.66 15.86
N PRO A 143 -4.31 -2.40 16.37
CA PRO A 143 -5.51 -2.36 15.54
C PRO A 143 -5.47 -1.17 14.57
N GLY A 144 -5.91 -1.41 13.35
CA GLY A 144 -6.14 -0.38 12.35
C GLY A 144 -7.58 0.15 12.38
N LYS A 145 -8.06 0.62 11.22
CA LYS A 145 -9.40 1.21 11.11
C LYS A 145 -10.47 0.15 10.85
N MET A 146 -11.46 0.06 11.73
CA MET A 146 -12.68 -0.73 11.49
C MET A 146 -13.51 -0.11 10.36
N THR A 147 -13.97 -0.95 9.46
CA THR A 147 -14.72 -0.61 8.24
C THR A 147 -15.65 -1.78 7.89
N TYR A 148 -16.40 -1.66 6.81
CA TYR A 148 -17.21 -2.74 6.26
C TYR A 148 -17.03 -2.81 4.75
N THR A 149 -17.17 -4.00 4.17
CA THR A 149 -17.18 -4.15 2.72
C THR A 149 -18.37 -3.39 2.10
N PRO A 150 -18.20 -2.76 0.92
CA PRO A 150 -19.30 -2.03 0.29
C PRO A 150 -20.43 -2.98 -0.16
N ASN A 151 -21.68 -2.49 -0.23
CA ASN A 151 -22.81 -3.31 -0.70
C ASN A 151 -22.73 -3.70 -2.18
N ASN A 152 -21.99 -2.94 -3.01
CA ASN A 152 -21.79 -3.20 -4.44
C ASN A 152 -20.44 -3.90 -4.70
N SER A 153 -19.97 -4.72 -3.77
CA SER A 153 -18.60 -5.21 -3.76
C SER A 153 -18.42 -6.62 -4.34
N ILE A 154 -17.16 -6.96 -4.53
CA ILE A 154 -16.63 -8.30 -4.81
C ILE A 154 -16.88 -9.32 -3.69
N PHE A 155 -17.43 -8.91 -2.55
CA PHE A 155 -17.85 -9.78 -1.44
C PHE A 155 -19.34 -10.12 -1.56
N LYS A 156 -19.73 -11.38 -1.29
CA LYS A 156 -21.13 -11.84 -1.37
C LYS A 156 -22.08 -11.18 -0.37
N LYS A 157 -21.55 -10.55 0.67
CA LYS A 157 -22.30 -9.84 1.71
C LYS A 157 -21.44 -8.75 2.36
N LYS A 158 -22.09 -7.76 2.98
CA LYS A 158 -21.43 -6.79 3.87
C LYS A 158 -20.82 -7.53 5.06
N VAL A 159 -19.50 -7.43 5.24
CA VAL A 159 -18.77 -8.03 6.37
C VAL A 159 -17.91 -6.97 7.08
N PRO A 160 -17.69 -7.09 8.40
CA PRO A 160 -16.70 -6.29 9.12
C PRO A 160 -15.29 -6.52 8.55
N THR A 161 -14.53 -5.45 8.40
CA THR A 161 -13.13 -5.46 7.94
C THR A 161 -12.30 -4.50 8.76
N MET A 162 -11.03 -4.84 9.03
CA MET A 162 -10.08 -3.89 9.63
C MET A 162 -8.86 -3.74 8.74
N SER A 163 -8.55 -2.52 8.32
CA SER A 163 -7.45 -2.21 7.41
C SER A 163 -6.26 -1.58 8.13
N GLN A 164 -5.05 -1.77 7.61
CA GLN A 164 -3.81 -1.13 8.12
C GLN A 164 -3.44 -1.53 9.55
N SER A 165 -3.77 -2.75 9.97
CA SER A 165 -3.36 -3.27 11.29
C SER A 165 -1.94 -3.82 11.24
N LYS A 166 -1.31 -4.05 12.40
CA LYS A 166 0.07 -4.56 12.48
C LYS A 166 0.22 -5.55 13.63
N MET A 167 1.06 -6.56 13.44
CA MET A 167 1.69 -7.29 14.53
C MET A 167 3.13 -6.78 14.65
N LEU A 168 3.49 -6.29 15.84
CA LEU A 168 4.85 -5.87 16.17
C LEU A 168 5.53 -7.02 16.91
N PHE A 169 6.67 -7.51 16.42
CA PHE A 169 7.50 -8.51 17.07
C PHE A 169 8.74 -7.83 17.65
N ARG A 170 8.78 -7.63 18.96
CA ARG A 170 9.93 -7.09 19.70
C ARG A 170 10.90 -8.23 19.98
N ILE A 171 11.93 -8.35 19.14
CA ILE A 171 12.96 -9.38 19.28
C ILE A 171 13.98 -8.90 20.31
N ASP A 172 14.36 -9.77 21.26
CA ASP A 172 15.35 -9.44 22.28
C ASP A 172 16.70 -9.02 21.64
N GLY A 173 17.35 -8.01 22.21
CA GLY A 173 18.54 -7.38 21.64
C GLY A 173 18.32 -6.49 20.40
N THR A 174 17.10 -6.35 19.88
CA THR A 174 16.80 -5.45 18.74
C THR A 174 16.12 -4.14 19.19
N PRO A 175 16.55 -2.96 18.70
CA PRO A 175 15.98 -1.67 19.13
C PRO A 175 14.67 -1.30 18.41
N VAL A 176 14.31 -2.00 17.34
CA VAL A 176 13.14 -1.73 16.50
C VAL A 176 12.39 -3.04 16.28
N PRO A 177 11.07 -3.12 16.54
CA PRO A 177 10.31 -4.34 16.31
C PRO A 177 10.27 -4.70 14.82
N PHE A 178 10.34 -5.99 14.51
CA PHE A 178 9.95 -6.48 13.20
C PHE A 178 8.43 -6.31 13.02
N ILE A 179 7.97 -5.84 11.86
CA ILE A 179 6.56 -5.49 11.62
C ILE A 179 5.97 -6.44 10.59
N PHE A 180 4.96 -7.20 10.98
CA PHE A 180 4.08 -7.89 10.05
C PHE A 180 2.85 -7.02 9.80
N TYR A 181 2.76 -6.50 8.57
CA TYR A 181 1.66 -5.63 8.16
C TYR A 181 0.44 -6.47 7.79
N ILE A 182 -0.66 -6.22 8.48
CA ILE A 182 -1.96 -6.80 8.14
C ILE A 182 -2.72 -5.73 7.35
N LYS A 183 -2.56 -5.77 6.02
CA LYS A 183 -3.20 -4.82 5.10
C LYS A 183 -4.72 -4.85 5.27
N GLN A 184 -5.29 -6.05 5.41
CA GLN A 184 -6.72 -6.25 5.66
C GLN A 184 -7.01 -7.51 6.51
N LEU A 185 -7.86 -7.35 7.52
CA LEU A 185 -8.59 -8.40 8.24
C LEU A 185 -10.03 -8.45 7.75
N VAL A 186 -10.63 -9.64 7.80
CA VAL A 186 -12.06 -9.84 7.54
C VAL A 186 -12.70 -10.72 8.61
N TRP A 187 -13.93 -10.40 9.00
CA TRP A 187 -14.75 -11.24 9.87
C TRP A 187 -15.55 -12.25 9.03
N PHE A 188 -15.22 -13.53 9.20
CA PHE A 188 -15.80 -14.64 8.44
C PHE A 188 -15.86 -15.91 9.31
N GLY A 189 -16.94 -16.70 9.20
CA GLY A 189 -17.09 -17.93 9.98
C GLY A 189 -16.96 -17.70 11.49
N GLU A 190 -17.56 -16.63 12.00
CA GLU A 190 -17.48 -16.20 13.42
C GLU A 190 -16.06 -15.92 13.94
N ASN A 191 -15.09 -15.72 13.04
CA ASN A 191 -13.69 -15.52 13.35
C ASN A 191 -13.10 -14.36 12.54
N TRP A 192 -12.02 -13.77 13.06
CA TRP A 192 -11.15 -12.89 12.27
C TRP A 192 -10.09 -13.69 11.52
N LYS A 193 -9.96 -13.42 10.22
CA LYS A 193 -8.90 -13.96 9.35
C LYS A 193 -8.11 -12.83 8.70
N VAL A 194 -6.80 -13.02 8.57
CA VAL A 194 -5.89 -12.16 7.82
C VAL A 194 -6.18 -12.37 6.33
N PHE A 195 -6.81 -11.38 5.70
CA PHE A 195 -7.20 -11.43 4.30
C PHE A 195 -6.02 -11.11 3.38
N ASN A 196 -5.23 -10.10 3.73
CA ASN A 196 -4.02 -9.71 3.01
C ASN A 196 -2.94 -9.22 3.99
N ALA A 197 -1.76 -9.84 3.93
CA ALA A 197 -0.58 -9.56 4.73
C ALA A 197 0.56 -8.94 3.91
N GLY A 198 1.61 -8.49 4.59
CA GLY A 198 2.87 -8.03 4.01
C GLY A 198 3.91 -7.78 5.09
N ILE A 199 5.11 -7.39 4.64
CA ILE A 199 6.25 -6.94 5.44
C ILE A 199 6.69 -5.59 4.87
#